data_AF-A0A935E893-F1
#
_entry.id   AF-A0A935E893-F1
#
_cell.length_a   1.000
_cell.length_b   1.000
_cell.length_c   1.000
_cell.angle_alpha   90.00
_cell.angle_beta   90.00
_cell.angle_gamma   90.00
#
_symmetry.space_group_name_H-M   'P 1'
#
loop_
_entity.id
_entity.type
_entity.pdbx_description
1 polymer ?
#
loop_
_entity_poly.entity_id
_entity_poly.type
_entity_poly.pdbx_seq_one_letter_code
_entity_poly.pdbx_strand_id
1 'polypeptide(L)'
;MGLPEALHAIADHGATDLAKRLTPDPAEVSPPIKLLLDRDIVVSRLNSLATSLAKAIESEDDDEVQDLIAAAFPNYLEPADRQSKASVSASLRGGNERVRYTASGITAAAASQVKTTRSFGG
;
A
#
# COMPACT_ATOMS: atom_id res chain seq x y z
N MET A 1 16.60 -12.04 -13.58
CA MET A 1 16.03 -12.01 -12.23
C MET A 1 15.99 -10.56 -11.79
N GLY A 2 14.82 -9.95 -11.76
CA GLY A 2 14.64 -8.65 -11.15
C GLY A 2 14.57 -8.79 -9.63
N LEU A 3 14.51 -7.64 -8.94
CA LEU A 3 14.33 -7.61 -7.49
C LEU A 3 13.05 -8.32 -7.03
N PRO A 4 11.87 -8.12 -7.66
CA PRO A 4 10.64 -8.78 -7.24
C PRO A 4 10.72 -10.30 -7.27
N GLU A 5 11.23 -10.88 -8.37
CA GLU A 5 11.35 -12.33 -8.52
C GLU A 5 12.39 -12.91 -7.57
N ALA A 6 13.46 -12.17 -7.27
CA ALA A 6 14.46 -12.58 -6.28
C ALA A 6 13.87 -12.62 -4.87
N LEU A 7 13.07 -11.62 -4.48
CA LEU A 7 12.39 -11.60 -3.17
C LEU A 7 11.40 -12.75 -3.04
N HIS A 8 10.60 -13.00 -4.08
CA HIS A 8 9.70 -14.15 -4.13
C HIS A 8 10.48 -15.46 -3.98
N ALA A 9 11.57 -15.64 -4.75
CA ALA A 9 12.37 -16.85 -4.72
C ALA A 9 13.01 -17.12 -3.34
N ILE A 10 13.48 -16.07 -2.65
CA ILE A 10 14.04 -16.21 -1.29
C ILE A 10 12.94 -16.66 -0.31
N ALA A 11 11.75 -16.07 -0.40
CA ALA A 11 10.62 -16.42 0.46
C ALA A 11 10.17 -17.88 0.26
N ASP A 12 9.98 -18.27 -1.00
CA ASP A 12 9.54 -19.61 -1.39
C ASP A 12 10.58 -20.69 -1.04
N HIS A 13 11.86 -20.42 -1.35
CA HIS A 13 12.95 -21.31 -0.99
C HIS A 13 13.07 -21.45 0.53
N GLY A 14 12.99 -20.33 1.27
CA GLY A 14 13.03 -20.32 2.71
C GLY A 14 11.92 -21.15 3.34
N ALA A 15 10.68 -21.02 2.84
CA ALA A 15 9.56 -21.83 3.31
C ALA A 15 9.79 -23.33 3.02
N THR A 16 10.25 -23.66 1.81
CA THR A 16 10.46 -25.04 1.36
C THR A 16 11.60 -25.75 2.09
N ASP A 17 12.73 -25.08 2.33
CA ASP A 17 13.85 -25.66 3.07
C ASP A 17 13.51 -25.79 4.57
N LEU A 18 12.90 -24.74 5.15
CA LEU A 18 12.57 -24.73 6.56
C LEU A 18 11.52 -25.79 6.94
N ALA A 19 10.58 -26.09 6.03
CA ALA A 19 9.61 -27.16 6.22
C ALA A 19 10.27 -28.54 6.39
N LYS A 20 11.46 -28.74 5.81
CA LYS A 20 12.18 -30.02 5.86
C LYS A 20 13.11 -30.11 7.06
N ARG A 21 13.82 -29.01 7.39
CA ARG A 21 14.88 -29.01 8.40
C ARG A 21 15.15 -27.60 8.92
N LEU A 22 15.79 -27.52 10.08
CA LEU A 22 16.38 -26.27 10.54
C LEU A 22 17.61 -25.92 9.71
N THR A 23 17.84 -24.62 9.51
CA THR A 23 18.99 -24.11 8.77
C THR A 23 20.29 -24.47 9.49
N PRO A 24 21.24 -25.17 8.85
CA PRO A 24 22.55 -25.44 9.45
C PRO A 24 23.31 -24.16 9.76
N ASP A 25 24.17 -24.22 10.77
CA ASP A 25 25.15 -23.17 11.00
C ASP A 25 26.19 -23.16 9.87
N PRO A 26 26.34 -22.07 9.10
CA PRO A 26 27.32 -22.01 8.00
C PRO A 26 28.78 -22.09 8.48
N ALA A 27 29.06 -21.76 9.75
CA ALA A 27 30.38 -21.91 10.32
C ALA A 27 30.63 -23.33 10.88
N GLU A 28 29.59 -24.17 10.97
CA GLU A 28 29.62 -25.53 11.53
C GLU A 28 30.16 -25.60 12.97
N VAL A 29 30.17 -24.49 13.69
CA VAL A 29 30.67 -24.41 15.09
C VAL A 29 29.57 -24.64 16.11
N SER A 30 28.31 -24.67 15.69
CA SER A 30 27.14 -24.81 16.54
C SER A 30 26.04 -25.67 15.91
N PRO A 31 25.06 -26.13 16.71
CA PRO A 31 23.87 -26.79 16.18
C PRO A 31 23.09 -25.89 15.21
N PRO A 32 22.16 -26.45 14.41
CA PRO A 32 21.32 -25.67 13.51
C PRO A 32 20.67 -24.44 14.17
N ILE A 33 20.52 -23.37 13.38
CA ILE A 33 19.97 -22.09 13.82
C ILE A 33 18.57 -22.31 14.39
N LYS A 34 18.38 -21.89 15.65
CA LYS A 34 17.13 -22.05 16.38
C LYS A 34 16.12 -20.98 15.95
N LEU A 35 14.86 -21.39 15.82
CA LEU A 35 13.74 -20.48 15.63
C LEU A 35 13.22 -19.97 16.97
N LEU A 36 12.80 -18.70 17.02
CA LEU A 36 12.14 -18.11 18.19
C LEU A 36 10.65 -18.49 18.27
N LEU A 37 10.09 -18.91 17.14
CA LEU A 37 8.70 -19.34 17.00
C LEU A 37 8.67 -20.79 16.53
N ASP A 38 7.51 -21.42 16.66
CA ASP A 38 7.27 -22.74 16.10
C ASP A 38 7.55 -22.76 14.59
N ARG A 39 8.21 -23.82 14.12
CA ARG A 39 8.58 -23.99 12.71
C ARG A 39 7.39 -23.86 11.78
N ASP A 40 6.26 -24.44 12.14
CA ASP A 40 5.08 -24.47 11.29
C ASP A 40 4.47 -23.06 11.15
N ILE A 41 4.55 -22.24 12.21
CA ILE A 41 4.17 -20.82 12.18
C ILE A 41 5.10 -20.04 11.25
N VAL A 42 6.42 -20.26 11.32
CA VAL A 42 7.39 -19.55 10.47
C VAL A 42 7.21 -19.93 9.01
N VAL A 43 7.05 -21.23 8.71
CA VAL A 43 6.78 -21.74 7.37
C VAL A 43 5.49 -21.16 6.81
N SER A 44 4.41 -21.12 7.60
CA SER A 44 3.14 -20.51 7.20
C SER A 44 3.28 -19.03 6.85
N ARG A 45 4.06 -18.27 7.63
CA ARG A 45 4.34 -16.86 7.36
C ARG A 45 5.16 -16.66 6.09
N LEU A 46 6.20 -17.47 5.87
CA LEU A 46 7.03 -17.40 4.66
C LEU A 46 6.22 -17.77 3.41
N ASN A 47 5.36 -18.80 3.48
CA ASN A 47 4.43 -19.13 2.40
C ASN A 47 3.46 -17.99 2.10
N SER A 48 2.93 -17.34 3.14
CA SER A 48 2.04 -16.19 2.98
C SER A 48 2.77 -15.03 2.30
N LEU A 49 4.01 -14.75 2.70
CA LEU A 49 4.88 -13.75 2.07
C LEU A 49 5.12 -14.07 0.59
N ALA A 50 5.54 -15.30 0.29
CA ALA A 50 5.77 -15.75 -1.09
C ALA A 50 4.51 -15.61 -1.94
N THR A 51 3.35 -16.02 -1.42
CA THR A 51 2.06 -15.91 -2.11
C THR A 51 1.71 -14.45 -2.41
N SER A 52 1.88 -13.53 -1.46
CA SER A 52 1.62 -12.10 -1.68
C SER A 52 2.57 -11.51 -2.72
N LEU A 53 3.85 -11.87 -2.68
CA LEU A 53 4.84 -11.41 -3.67
C LEU A 53 4.56 -11.96 -5.07
N ALA A 54 4.17 -13.24 -5.19
CA ALA A 54 3.78 -13.82 -6.47
C ALA A 54 2.59 -13.07 -7.09
N LYS A 55 1.55 -12.80 -6.30
CA LYS A 55 0.39 -12.01 -6.75
C LYS A 55 0.78 -10.58 -7.14
N ALA A 56 1.66 -9.94 -6.38
CA ALA A 56 2.11 -8.58 -6.68
C ALA A 56 2.91 -8.52 -8.00
N ILE A 57 3.69 -9.54 -8.33
CA ILE A 57 4.42 -9.65 -9.60
C ILE A 57 3.47 -9.80 -10.79
N GLU A 58 2.36 -10.52 -10.59
CA GLU A 58 1.36 -10.78 -11.64
C GLU A 58 0.35 -9.64 -11.82
N SER A 59 0.24 -8.72 -10.85
CA SER A 59 -0.72 -7.62 -10.89
C SER A 59 -0.29 -6.52 -11.88
N GLU A 60 -1.25 -6.03 -12.66
CA GLU A 60 -1.11 -4.84 -13.51
C GLU A 60 -1.66 -3.56 -12.84
N ASP A 61 -2.30 -3.69 -11.67
CA ASP A 61 -2.88 -2.59 -10.90
C ASP A 61 -1.94 -2.17 -9.76
N ASP A 62 -1.41 -0.94 -9.84
CA ASP A 62 -0.50 -0.35 -8.87
C ASP A 62 -1.10 -0.28 -7.45
N ASP A 63 -2.41 -0.05 -7.31
CA ASP A 63 -3.08 -0.01 -6.00
C ASP A 63 -3.13 -1.43 -5.40
N GLU A 64 -3.35 -2.44 -6.23
CA GLU A 64 -3.32 -3.85 -5.81
C GLU A 64 -1.90 -4.29 -5.44
N VAL A 65 -0.88 -3.86 -6.21
CA VAL A 65 0.52 -4.09 -5.90
C VAL A 65 0.87 -3.48 -4.53
N GLN A 66 0.49 -2.23 -4.30
CA GLN A 66 0.77 -1.56 -3.02
C GLN A 66 0.09 -2.27 -1.85
N ASP A 67 -1.17 -2.68 -1.99
CA ASP A 67 -1.88 -3.44 -0.95
C ASP A 67 -1.21 -4.79 -0.64
N LEU A 68 -0.81 -5.54 -1.67
CA LEU A 68 -0.19 -6.85 -1.51
C LEU A 68 1.19 -6.75 -0.82
N ILE A 69 1.97 -5.72 -1.18
CA ILE A 69 3.28 -5.49 -0.54
C ILE A 69 3.09 -4.94 0.87
N ALA A 70 2.11 -4.06 1.12
CA ALA A 70 1.79 -3.58 2.46
C ALA A 70 1.34 -4.72 3.39
N ALA A 71 0.57 -5.69 2.88
CA ALA A 71 0.21 -6.88 3.63
C ALA A 71 1.43 -7.76 3.99
N ALA A 72 2.45 -7.80 3.12
CA ALA A 72 3.71 -8.50 3.36
C ALA A 72 4.62 -7.74 4.35
N PHE A 73 4.62 -6.40 4.31
CA PHE A 73 5.49 -5.53 5.10
C PHE A 73 4.70 -4.42 5.85
N PRO A 74 3.79 -4.79 6.76
CA PRO A 74 2.83 -3.85 7.35
C PRO A 74 3.46 -2.77 8.24
N ASN A 75 4.69 -2.99 8.70
CA ASN A 75 5.42 -2.02 9.53
C ASN A 75 6.19 -0.97 8.70
N TYR A 76 6.26 -1.14 7.37
CA TYR A 76 7.08 -0.30 6.50
C TYR A 76 6.28 0.40 5.41
N LEU A 77 5.12 -0.16 5.04
CA LEU A 77 4.31 0.31 3.93
C LEU A 77 2.86 0.44 4.35
N GLU A 78 2.27 1.55 3.93
CA GLU A 78 0.84 1.78 4.06
C GLU A 78 0.11 1.19 2.84
N PRO A 79 -1.08 0.60 3.02
CA PRO A 79 -1.91 0.13 1.91
C PRO A 79 -2.30 1.29 0.99
N ALA A 80 -2.78 0.97 -0.21
CA ALA A 80 -3.18 1.97 -1.19
C ALA A 80 -4.34 2.84 -0.65
N ASP A 81 -4.16 4.15 -0.74
CA ASP A 81 -5.19 5.14 -0.39
C ASP A 81 -6.26 5.19 -1.50
N ARG A 82 -7.21 4.24 -1.45
CA ARG A 82 -8.36 4.28 -2.35
C ARG A 82 -9.28 5.43 -1.96
N GLN A 83 -9.09 6.58 -2.62
CA GLN A 83 -10.03 7.70 -2.59
C GLN A 83 -11.39 7.23 -3.13
N SER A 84 -12.29 6.81 -2.25
CA SER A 84 -13.64 6.42 -2.65
C SER A 84 -14.37 7.63 -3.26
N LYS A 85 -15.29 7.39 -4.20
CA LYS A 85 -16.17 8.47 -4.72
C LYS A 85 -16.88 9.23 -3.59
N ALA A 86 -17.14 8.55 -2.47
CA ALA A 86 -17.69 9.16 -1.27
C ALA A 86 -16.70 10.14 -0.60
N SER A 87 -15.40 9.81 -0.48
CA SER A 87 -14.38 10.72 0.08
C SER A 87 -14.20 11.95 -0.81
N VAL A 88 -14.18 11.77 -2.14
CA VAL A 88 -14.13 12.89 -3.09
C VAL A 88 -15.39 13.76 -2.95
N SER A 89 -16.58 13.17 -2.88
CA SER A 89 -17.83 13.93 -2.70
C SER A 89 -17.91 14.67 -1.36
N ALA A 90 -17.35 14.10 -0.30
CA ALA A 90 -17.27 14.71 1.03
C ALA A 90 -16.29 15.89 1.02
N SER A 91 -15.13 15.74 0.38
CA SER A 91 -14.15 16.81 0.19
C SER A 91 -14.70 17.96 -0.66
N LEU A 92 -15.48 17.66 -1.71
CA LEU A 92 -16.18 18.67 -2.50
C LEU A 92 -17.28 19.37 -1.69
N ARG A 93 -18.01 18.65 -0.85
CA ARG A 93 -19.04 19.23 0.02
C ARG A 93 -18.45 20.14 1.09
N GLY A 94 -17.35 19.73 1.73
CA GLY A 94 -16.62 20.54 2.71
C GLY A 94 -15.92 21.75 2.07
N GLY A 95 -15.35 21.59 0.87
CA GLY A 95 -14.74 22.68 0.12
C GLY A 95 -15.73 23.75 -0.37
N ASN A 96 -17.00 23.36 -0.58
CA ASN A 96 -18.06 24.24 -1.06
C ASN A 96 -18.93 24.84 0.06
N GLU A 97 -18.57 24.72 1.34
CA GLU A 97 -19.34 25.31 2.45
C GLU A 97 -19.57 26.83 2.32
N ARG A 98 -18.70 27.52 1.58
CA ARG A 98 -18.82 28.96 1.30
C ARG A 98 -19.62 29.27 0.04
N VAL A 99 -19.96 28.29 -0.79
CA VAL A 99 -20.65 28.48 -2.06
C VAL A 99 -22.13 28.17 -1.89
N ARG A 100 -22.97 29.21 -1.86
CA ARG A 100 -24.43 29.08 -1.72
C ARG A 100 -25.12 29.37 -3.04
N TYR A 101 -26.00 28.46 -3.45
CA TYR A 101 -26.93 28.69 -4.56
C TYR A 101 -28.16 29.41 -4.05
N THR A 102 -28.49 30.54 -4.67
CA THR A 102 -29.77 31.24 -4.47
C THR A 102 -30.52 31.28 -5.80
N ALA A 103 -31.82 31.58 -5.77
CA ALA A 103 -32.65 31.70 -6.98
C ALA A 103 -32.12 32.74 -8.01
N SER A 104 -31.15 33.56 -7.61
CA SER A 104 -30.50 34.58 -8.44
C SER A 104 -29.04 34.26 -8.82
N GLY A 105 -28.54 33.05 -8.53
CA GLY A 105 -27.20 32.59 -8.88
C GLY A 105 -26.33 32.13 -7.70
N ILE A 106 -25.06 31.80 -8.00
CA ILE A 106 -24.06 31.31 -7.05
C ILE A 106 -23.43 32.50 -6.30
N THR A 107 -23.43 32.45 -4.96
CA THR A 107 -22.77 33.45 -4.12
C THR A 107 -21.72 32.78 -3.23
N ALA A 108 -20.52 33.37 -3.14
CA ALA A 108 -19.45 32.92 -2.25
C ALA A 108 -19.43 33.80 -0.98
N ALA A 109 -19.49 33.19 0.20
CA ALA A 109 -19.33 33.88 1.48
C ALA A 109 -17.89 34.41 1.59
N ALA A 110 -17.77 35.73 1.74
CA ALA A 110 -16.57 36.53 1.58
C ALA A 110 -15.29 35.92 2.17
N ALA A 111 -14.34 35.61 1.29
CA ALA A 111 -12.93 35.58 1.63
C ALA A 111 -12.14 36.17 0.43
N SER A 112 -11.44 37.26 0.71
CA SER A 112 -10.60 38.07 -0.18
C SER A 112 -11.35 38.89 -1.24
N GLN A 113 -11.23 40.22 -1.14
CA GLN A 113 -11.49 41.17 -2.22
C GLN A 113 -10.71 40.70 -3.47
N VAL A 114 -11.43 40.12 -4.42
CA VAL A 114 -10.94 39.92 -5.77
C VAL A 114 -10.67 41.31 -6.34
N LYS A 115 -9.42 41.61 -6.71
CA LYS A 115 -9.07 42.86 -7.39
C LYS A 115 -9.93 42.98 -8.64
N THR A 116 -10.74 44.03 -8.71
CA THR A 116 -11.55 44.36 -9.89
C THR A 116 -10.62 44.66 -11.07
N THR A 117 -10.37 43.66 -11.92
CA THR A 117 -9.86 43.89 -13.27
C THR A 117 -11.04 44.33 -14.14
N ARG A 118 -10.92 45.53 -14.72
CA ARG A 118 -11.95 46.11 -15.59
C ARG A 118 -12.05 45.26 -16.86
N SER A 119 -13.24 44.78 -17.19
CA SER A 119 -13.54 44.24 -18.52
C SER A 119 -13.60 45.40 -19.51
N PHE A 120 -12.70 45.43 -20.50
CA PHE A 120 -12.91 46.24 -21.70
C PHE A 120 -13.85 45.45 -22.60
N GLY A 121 -15.06 45.99 -22.82
CA GLY A 121 -16.03 45.49 -23.79
C GLY A 121 -15.98 46.30 -25.09
N GLY A 122 -16.36 45.65 -26.18
CA GLY A 122 -16.46 46.18 -27.55
C GLY A 122 -16.43 45.04 -28.55
#